data_AF-A0A812UYT0-F1
#
_entry.id   AF-A0A812UYT0-F1
#
_cell.length_a   1.000
_cell.length_b   1.000
_cell.length_c   1.000
_cell.angle_alpha   90.00
_cell.angle_beta   90.00
_cell.angle_gamma   90.00
#
_symmetry.space_group_name_H-M   'P 1'
#
loop_
_entity.id
_entity.type
_entity.pdbx_description
1 polymer ?
#
loop_
_entity_poly.entity_id
_entity_poly.type
_entity_poly.pdbx_seq_one_letter_code
_entity_poly.pdbx_strand_id
1 'polypeptide(L)'
;MDSFDVAALASEPLVVFCVATAGKGEFCGNGRNMFGKLQERSDLSLSELKYCIFGLGDSHYWGKGTEESKFNFAKPARDLDDLLEKMGAQRMMPTGFGDDQDTDQYHTGFAEWKGQLFSRLGVDKADAAGGGDDGPVKTDEQIKVETKQLRGSMKESLDDVTTGQIPFQDTKLIKSHGSYQQDDRDLREERQKMGVENAFSFMIRVRLPGGFCTAEQWIAMDDICQNFANGTLKITTRQTWQVHGVLKRNVKATMRAMNKACMDTLAACGDVCRNVLCTSRPDVCSKELHAEILHYTYEIHDHCLPRHWSN
;
A
#
# COMPACT_ATOMS: atom_id res chain seq x y z
N MET A 1 13.55 6.99 -21.41
CA MET A 1 14.96 7.17 -21.83
C MET A 1 15.08 7.95 -23.13
N ASP A 2 14.24 7.73 -24.15
CA ASP A 2 14.36 8.44 -25.45
C ASP A 2 14.22 9.97 -25.40
N SER A 3 13.54 10.52 -24.40
CA SER A 3 13.34 11.97 -24.22
C SER A 3 14.52 12.68 -23.54
N PHE A 4 15.53 11.95 -23.07
CA PHE A 4 16.70 12.50 -22.39
C PHE A 4 17.87 12.59 -23.37
N ASP A 5 18.54 13.74 -23.41
CA ASP A 5 19.74 13.92 -24.21
C ASP A 5 20.95 13.29 -23.50
N VAL A 6 21.53 12.25 -24.08
CA VAL A 6 22.69 11.56 -23.51
C VAL A 6 23.92 12.46 -23.35
N ALA A 7 24.02 13.54 -24.13
CA ALA A 7 25.10 14.52 -23.97
C ALA A 7 25.00 15.27 -22.64
N ALA A 8 23.79 15.45 -22.10
CA ALA A 8 23.57 16.16 -20.84
C ALA A 8 24.08 15.38 -19.63
N LEU A 9 24.34 14.06 -19.75
CA LEU A 9 24.89 13.24 -18.66
C LEU A 9 26.22 13.79 -18.11
N ALA A 10 27.05 14.41 -18.95
CA ALA A 10 28.33 14.98 -18.51
C ALA A 10 28.16 16.19 -17.57
N SER A 11 27.01 16.85 -17.61
CA SER A 11 26.68 17.99 -16.73
C SER A 11 25.85 17.60 -15.51
N GLU A 12 25.36 16.37 -15.42
CA GLU A 12 24.54 15.93 -14.29
C GLU A 12 25.43 15.53 -13.10
N PRO A 13 25.17 16.06 -11.88
CA PRO A 13 25.96 15.72 -10.70
C PRO A 13 25.69 14.30 -10.20
N LEU A 14 24.50 13.77 -10.48
CA LEU A 14 24.05 12.44 -10.09
C LEU A 14 22.93 11.95 -11.01
N VAL A 15 23.05 10.72 -11.50
CA VAL A 15 21.96 10.05 -12.23
C VAL A 15 21.65 8.68 -11.63
N VAL A 16 20.35 8.41 -11.43
CA VAL A 16 19.86 7.10 -10.99
C VAL A 16 19.19 6.40 -12.17
N PHE A 17 19.74 5.25 -12.58
CA PHE A 17 19.22 4.45 -13.68
C PHE A 17 18.37 3.29 -13.15
N CYS A 18 17.13 3.18 -13.64
CA CYS A 18 16.29 1.99 -13.49
C CYS A 18 16.16 1.32 -14.86
N VAL A 19 16.70 0.10 -15.00
CA VAL A 19 16.85 -0.56 -16.30
C VAL A 19 16.15 -1.91 -16.28
N ALA A 20 15.20 -2.12 -17.18
CA ALA A 20 14.50 -3.40 -17.32
C ALA A 20 15.10 -4.27 -18.44
N THR A 21 14.95 -5.58 -18.25
CA THR A 21 15.40 -6.61 -19.19
C THR A 21 14.27 -7.05 -20.11
N ALA A 22 14.57 -7.19 -21.39
CA ALA A 22 13.66 -7.72 -22.41
C ALA A 22 14.26 -8.92 -23.13
N GLY A 23 13.39 -9.84 -23.57
CA GLY A 23 13.80 -10.97 -24.42
C GLY A 23 14.92 -11.81 -23.80
N LYS A 24 16.03 -11.98 -24.53
CA LYS A 24 17.19 -12.79 -24.12
C LYS A 24 18.27 -11.94 -23.43
N GLY A 25 17.89 -11.13 -22.44
CA GLY A 25 18.85 -10.27 -21.74
C GLY A 25 19.13 -8.93 -22.44
N GLU A 26 18.22 -8.46 -23.30
CA GLU A 26 18.38 -7.22 -24.07
C GLU A 26 17.79 -6.01 -23.34
N PHE A 27 18.20 -4.80 -23.71
CA PHE A 27 17.54 -3.58 -23.27
C PHE A 27 16.11 -3.49 -23.83
N CYS A 28 15.17 -2.98 -23.04
CA CYS A 28 13.86 -2.56 -23.56
C CYS A 28 14.01 -1.48 -24.66
N GLY A 29 13.00 -1.32 -25.53
CA GLY A 29 13.11 -0.51 -26.75
C GLY A 29 13.72 0.89 -26.55
N ASN A 30 13.26 1.64 -25.55
CA ASN A 30 13.79 2.97 -25.23
C ASN A 30 15.19 2.94 -24.58
N GLY A 31 15.51 1.89 -23.83
CA GLY A 31 16.84 1.68 -23.25
C GLY A 31 17.88 1.31 -24.32
N ARG A 32 17.48 0.55 -25.33
CA ARG A 32 18.36 0.16 -26.45
C ARG A 32 18.86 1.38 -27.23
N ASN A 33 17.97 2.32 -27.51
CA ASN A 33 18.31 3.56 -28.21
C ASN A 33 19.29 4.42 -27.40
N MET A 34 19.03 4.61 -26.11
CA MET A 34 19.92 5.37 -25.22
C MET A 34 21.29 4.72 -25.10
N PHE A 35 21.34 3.39 -24.87
CA PHE A 35 22.59 2.65 -24.77
C PHE A 35 23.40 2.73 -26.07
N GLY A 36 22.76 2.56 -27.23
CA GLY A 36 23.42 2.72 -28.54
C GLY A 36 23.99 4.12 -28.73
N LYS A 37 23.22 5.17 -28.42
CA LYS A 37 23.70 6.56 -28.49
C LYS A 37 24.90 6.80 -27.57
N LEU A 38 24.97 6.18 -26.39
CA LEU A 38 26.12 6.30 -25.51
C LEU A 38 27.36 5.60 -26.07
N GLN A 39 27.19 4.41 -26.66
CA GLN A 39 28.29 3.67 -27.29
C GLN A 39 28.92 4.43 -28.46
N GLU A 40 28.15 5.25 -29.16
CA GLU A 40 28.62 6.06 -30.30
C GLU A 40 29.40 7.32 -29.86
N ARG A 41 29.33 7.72 -28.59
CA ARG A 41 29.91 8.98 -28.08
C ARG A 41 31.30 8.76 -27.46
N SER A 42 32.29 8.53 -28.32
CA SER A 42 33.70 8.42 -27.89
C SER A 42 34.31 9.75 -27.40
N ASP A 43 33.65 10.87 -27.70
CA ASP A 43 34.02 12.23 -27.28
C ASP A 43 33.49 12.62 -25.90
N LEU A 44 32.56 11.82 -25.33
CA LEU A 44 31.88 12.14 -24.07
C LEU A 44 32.62 11.53 -22.88
N SER A 45 33.19 12.39 -22.02
CA SER A 45 33.71 11.99 -20.71
C SER A 45 32.67 12.22 -19.62
N LEU A 46 32.50 11.23 -18.75
CA LEU A 46 31.55 11.27 -17.64
C LEU A 46 32.27 11.33 -16.28
N SER A 47 33.49 11.87 -16.21
CA SER A 47 34.33 11.87 -14.99
C SER A 47 33.67 12.49 -13.76
N GLU A 48 32.82 13.50 -13.98
CA GLU A 48 32.10 14.22 -12.93
C GLU A 48 30.75 13.57 -12.57
N LEU A 49 30.27 12.64 -13.39
CA LEU A 49 28.99 11.99 -13.19
C LEU A 49 29.11 10.94 -12.09
N LYS A 50 28.31 11.11 -11.03
CA LYS A 50 28.03 10.03 -10.09
C LYS A 50 26.79 9.27 -10.53
N TYR A 51 26.78 7.95 -10.35
CA TYR A 51 25.62 7.16 -10.75
C TYR A 51 25.30 5.99 -9.82
N CYS A 52 24.05 5.57 -9.89
CA CYS A 52 23.49 4.36 -9.26
C CYS A 52 22.65 3.61 -10.29
N ILE A 53 22.66 2.28 -10.27
CA ILE A 53 21.85 1.46 -11.18
C ILE A 53 21.02 0.45 -10.38
N PHE A 54 19.74 0.33 -10.75
CA PHE A 54 18.87 -0.75 -10.35
C PHE A 54 18.36 -1.51 -11.59
N GLY A 55 18.68 -2.80 -11.67
CA GLY A 55 18.27 -3.69 -12.75
C GLY A 55 17.01 -4.47 -12.40
N LEU A 56 16.02 -4.44 -13.29
CA LEU A 56 14.81 -5.25 -13.21
C LEU A 56 14.91 -6.43 -14.19
N GLY A 57 14.56 -7.62 -13.72
CA GLY A 57 14.50 -8.81 -14.56
C GLY A 57 13.78 -9.96 -13.89
N ASP A 58 13.70 -11.06 -14.61
CA ASP A 58 13.15 -12.32 -14.15
C ASP A 58 14.20 -13.41 -14.43
N SER A 59 14.74 -14.02 -13.38
CA SER A 59 15.80 -15.02 -13.48
C SER A 59 15.37 -16.32 -14.16
N HIS A 60 14.08 -16.50 -14.42
CA HIS A 60 13.48 -17.66 -15.06
C HIS A 60 12.86 -17.35 -16.43
N TYR A 61 12.90 -16.09 -16.89
CA TYR A 61 12.25 -15.63 -18.11
C TYR A 61 12.72 -16.36 -19.37
N TRP A 62 14.04 -16.52 -19.52
CA TRP A 62 14.64 -17.17 -20.69
C TRP A 62 15.72 -18.17 -20.29
N GLY A 63 15.52 -19.44 -20.63
CA GLY A 63 16.46 -20.51 -20.30
C GLY A 63 16.36 -21.00 -18.85
N LYS A 64 15.15 -21.01 -18.26
CA LYS A 64 14.89 -21.45 -16.88
C LYS A 64 15.74 -22.66 -16.47
N GLY A 65 16.51 -22.50 -15.39
CA GLY A 65 17.36 -23.54 -14.82
C GLY A 65 18.70 -23.77 -15.53
N THR A 66 19.04 -22.96 -16.54
CA THR A 66 20.35 -22.98 -17.20
C THR A 66 21.25 -21.85 -16.69
N GLU A 67 22.56 -21.95 -16.95
CA GLU A 67 23.51 -20.86 -16.69
C GLU A 67 23.22 -19.62 -17.57
N GLU A 68 22.61 -19.80 -18.74
CA GLU A 68 22.17 -18.68 -19.58
C GLU A 68 21.08 -17.84 -18.90
N SER A 69 20.21 -18.47 -18.11
CA SER A 69 19.17 -17.79 -17.32
C SER A 69 19.79 -16.76 -16.36
N LYS A 70 20.85 -17.17 -15.65
CA LYS A 70 21.58 -16.30 -14.70
C LYS A 70 22.32 -15.19 -15.42
N PHE A 71 22.89 -15.48 -16.59
CA PHE A 71 23.59 -14.49 -17.40
C PHE A 71 22.64 -13.43 -17.97
N ASN A 72 21.46 -13.84 -18.44
CA ASN A 72 20.48 -12.95 -19.04
C ASN A 72 19.74 -12.09 -18.00
N PHE A 73 19.60 -12.60 -16.77
CA PHE A 73 18.96 -11.89 -15.67
C PHE A 73 19.62 -10.53 -15.43
N ALA A 74 18.83 -9.45 -15.53
CA ALA A 74 19.26 -8.07 -15.33
C ALA A 74 20.52 -7.66 -16.11
N LYS A 75 20.82 -8.34 -17.23
CA LYS A 75 22.01 -8.10 -18.05
C LYS A 75 22.13 -6.64 -18.51
N PRO A 76 21.07 -5.94 -18.94
CA PRO A 76 21.16 -4.53 -19.34
C PRO A 76 21.70 -3.60 -18.26
N ALA A 77 21.41 -3.88 -16.99
CA ALA A 77 21.95 -3.10 -15.88
C ALA A 77 23.46 -3.28 -15.76
N ARG A 78 23.97 -4.52 -15.94
CA ARG A 78 25.41 -4.82 -15.94
C ARG A 78 26.11 -4.20 -17.15
N ASP A 79 25.51 -4.33 -18.33
CA ASP A 79 26.07 -3.75 -19.56
C ASP A 79 26.17 -2.22 -19.47
N LEU A 80 25.16 -1.56 -18.89
CA LEU A 80 25.17 -0.11 -18.68
C LEU A 80 26.21 0.29 -17.63
N ASP A 81 26.33 -0.47 -16.54
CA ASP A 81 27.34 -0.26 -15.49
C ASP A 81 28.75 -0.29 -16.08
N ASP A 82 29.06 -1.33 -16.86
CA ASP A 82 30.36 -1.50 -17.53
C ASP A 82 30.65 -0.35 -18.51
N LEU A 83 29.64 0.14 -19.23
CA LEU A 83 29.80 1.24 -20.18
C LEU A 83 30.07 2.57 -19.46
N LEU A 84 29.29 2.89 -18.43
CA LEU A 84 29.46 4.12 -17.65
C LEU A 84 30.82 4.17 -16.94
N GLU A 85 31.25 3.05 -16.38
CA GLU A 85 32.57 2.91 -15.75
C GLU A 85 33.70 3.14 -16.78
N LYS A 86 33.59 2.58 -18.00
CA LYS A 86 34.54 2.84 -19.09
C LYS A 86 34.57 4.30 -19.55
N MET A 87 33.44 5.01 -19.45
CA MET A 87 33.34 6.44 -19.77
C MET A 87 33.81 7.37 -18.63
N GLY A 88 34.24 6.80 -17.50
CA GLY A 88 34.83 7.52 -16.36
C GLY A 88 33.83 7.90 -15.26
N ALA A 89 32.57 7.48 -15.35
CA ALA A 89 31.56 7.78 -14.34
C ALA A 89 31.86 7.06 -13.01
N GLN A 90 31.44 7.67 -11.90
CA GLN A 90 31.72 7.17 -10.55
C GLN A 90 30.50 6.46 -9.96
N ARG A 91 30.61 5.13 -9.79
CA ARG A 91 29.58 4.33 -9.12
C ARG A 91 29.50 4.69 -7.62
N MET A 92 28.34 5.14 -7.15
CA MET A 92 28.17 5.51 -5.73
C MET A 92 27.92 4.33 -4.79
N MET A 93 27.33 3.25 -5.31
CA MET A 93 26.95 2.06 -4.56
C MET A 93 26.82 0.85 -5.50
N PRO A 94 26.88 -0.39 -4.99
CA PRO A 94 26.70 -1.57 -5.83
C PRO A 94 25.38 -1.53 -6.63
N THR A 95 25.44 -2.04 -7.86
CA THR A 95 24.25 -2.22 -8.71
C THR A 95 23.25 -3.15 -8.02
N GLY A 96 22.01 -2.70 -7.88
CA GLY A 96 20.93 -3.49 -7.30
C GLY A 96 20.18 -4.30 -8.36
N PHE A 97 19.58 -5.40 -7.95
CA PHE A 97 18.82 -6.28 -8.84
C PHE A 97 17.48 -6.66 -8.21
N GLY A 98 16.40 -6.48 -8.94
CA GLY A 98 15.08 -6.99 -8.58
C GLY A 98 14.72 -8.18 -9.46
N ASP A 99 14.41 -9.32 -8.83
CA ASP A 99 14.03 -10.55 -9.49
C ASP A 99 12.53 -10.82 -9.31
N ASP A 100 11.77 -10.92 -10.40
CA ASP A 100 10.33 -11.25 -10.34
C ASP A 100 10.05 -12.66 -9.79
N GLN A 101 11.09 -13.48 -9.61
CA GLN A 101 10.99 -14.84 -9.07
C GLN A 101 11.18 -14.90 -7.56
N ASP A 102 11.56 -13.79 -6.92
CA ASP A 102 11.62 -13.69 -5.46
C ASP A 102 10.23 -13.72 -4.83
N THR A 103 10.17 -14.02 -3.53
CA THR A 103 8.89 -14.11 -2.78
C THR A 103 8.08 -12.82 -2.87
N ASP A 104 8.75 -11.66 -2.89
CA ASP A 104 8.12 -10.34 -3.06
C ASP A 104 8.53 -9.69 -4.40
N GLN A 105 8.88 -10.52 -5.39
CA GLN A 105 9.34 -10.09 -6.72
C GLN A 105 10.49 -9.06 -6.60
N TYR A 106 10.55 -8.10 -7.54
CA TYR A 106 11.57 -7.05 -7.56
C TYR A 106 11.66 -6.22 -6.27
N HIS A 107 10.60 -6.19 -5.44
CA HIS A 107 10.60 -5.41 -4.19
C HIS A 107 11.66 -5.90 -3.20
N THR A 108 12.00 -7.19 -3.22
CA THR A 108 13.00 -7.80 -2.33
C THR A 108 14.35 -7.08 -2.47
N GLY A 109 14.90 -7.06 -3.68
CA GLY A 109 16.16 -6.37 -3.95
C GLY A 109 16.03 -4.84 -3.97
N PHE A 110 14.87 -4.32 -4.38
CA PHE A 110 14.65 -2.87 -4.44
C PHE A 110 14.63 -2.22 -3.04
N ALA A 111 14.03 -2.87 -2.04
CA ALA A 111 13.96 -2.32 -0.69
C ALA A 111 15.35 -2.15 -0.06
N GLU A 112 16.20 -3.16 -0.16
CA GLU A 112 17.58 -3.11 0.33
C GLU A 112 18.38 -2.04 -0.39
N TRP A 113 18.32 -2.03 -1.73
CA TRP A 113 19.05 -1.08 -2.56
C TRP A 113 18.59 0.38 -2.34
N LYS A 114 17.27 0.62 -2.24
CA LYS A 114 16.69 1.93 -1.95
C LYS A 114 17.18 2.47 -0.60
N GLY A 115 17.24 1.63 0.43
CA GLY A 115 17.74 2.02 1.75
C GLY A 115 19.20 2.47 1.71
N GLN A 116 20.04 1.76 0.96
CA GLN A 116 21.44 2.15 0.74
C GLN A 116 21.54 3.47 -0.05
N LEU A 117 20.73 3.65 -1.11
CA LEU A 117 20.69 4.87 -1.90
C LEU A 117 20.35 6.08 -1.03
N PHE A 118 19.26 6.03 -0.28
CA PHE A 118 18.80 7.14 0.55
C PHE A 118 19.82 7.51 1.63
N SER A 119 20.44 6.51 2.26
CA SER A 119 21.55 6.71 3.20
C SER A 119 22.72 7.47 2.55
N ARG A 120 23.11 7.10 1.32
CA ARG A 120 24.19 7.77 0.57
C ARG A 120 23.84 9.19 0.14
N LEU A 121 22.56 9.48 -0.08
CA LEU A 121 22.07 10.80 -0.43
C LEU A 121 21.86 11.71 0.78
N GLY A 122 22.10 11.22 2.00
CA GLY A 122 21.85 11.98 3.23
C GLY A 122 20.36 12.25 3.44
N VAL A 123 19.48 11.43 2.86
CA VAL A 123 18.05 11.49 3.13
C VAL A 123 17.83 10.82 4.47
N ASP A 124 17.68 11.64 5.51
CA ASP A 124 17.28 11.17 6.83
C ASP A 124 15.95 10.42 6.68
N LYS A 125 15.79 9.30 7.39
CA LYS A 125 14.58 8.46 7.36
C LYS A 125 13.28 9.23 7.67
N ALA A 126 13.39 10.46 8.18
CA ALA A 126 12.28 11.37 8.45
C ALA A 126 11.77 12.13 7.20
N ASP A 127 12.61 12.35 6.17
CA ASP A 127 12.33 13.34 5.11
C ASP A 127 12.11 12.74 3.71
N ALA A 128 12.15 11.41 3.56
CA ALA A 128 11.85 10.75 2.28
C ALA A 128 10.33 10.74 2.00
N ALA A 129 9.80 11.87 1.55
CA ALA A 129 8.45 11.96 0.99
C ALA A 129 8.32 11.03 -0.25
N GLY A 130 7.37 10.10 -0.21
CA GLY A 130 6.79 9.50 -1.43
C GLY A 130 6.94 7.99 -1.65
N GLY A 131 7.49 7.22 -0.72
CA GLY A 131 7.53 5.76 -0.87
C GLY A 131 7.77 5.05 0.44
N GLY A 132 6.70 4.89 1.22
CA GLY A 132 6.66 4.25 2.54
C GLY A 132 7.73 3.19 2.70
N ASP A 133 8.82 3.56 3.38
CA ASP A 133 9.73 2.59 3.97
C ASP A 133 9.06 2.12 5.26
N ASP A 134 8.11 1.20 5.12
CA ASP A 134 7.44 0.57 6.26
C ASP A 134 8.36 -0.43 7.00
N GLY A 135 9.66 -0.42 6.70
CA GLY A 135 10.62 -1.42 7.13
C GLY A 135 10.33 -2.80 6.51
N PRO A 136 10.99 -3.86 6.98
CA PRO A 136 10.63 -5.22 6.59
C PRO A 136 9.16 -5.48 6.90
N VAL A 137 8.43 -6.03 5.93
CA VAL A 137 7.01 -6.37 6.07
C VAL A 137 6.84 -7.32 7.26
N LYS A 138 6.28 -6.79 8.34
CA LYS A 138 5.97 -7.57 9.53
C LYS A 138 4.76 -8.45 9.27
N THR A 139 4.81 -9.67 9.79
CA THR A 139 3.64 -10.55 9.84
C THR A 139 2.53 -9.93 10.70
N ASP A 140 1.28 -10.35 10.46
CA ASP A 140 0.14 -9.84 11.22
C ASP A 140 0.28 -10.09 12.74
N GLU A 141 0.90 -11.21 13.13
CA GLU A 141 1.17 -11.51 14.55
C GLU A 141 2.24 -10.59 15.16
N GLN A 142 3.31 -10.29 14.41
CA GLN A 142 4.33 -9.34 14.88
C GLN A 142 3.73 -7.94 15.08
N ILE A 143 2.90 -7.49 14.14
CA ILE A 143 2.20 -6.19 14.26
C ILE A 143 1.31 -6.16 15.51
N LYS A 144 0.58 -7.23 15.81
CA LYS A 144 -0.26 -7.30 17.02
C LYS A 144 0.55 -7.22 18.32
N VAL A 145 1.69 -7.90 18.37
CA VAL A 145 2.58 -7.89 19.56
C VAL A 145 3.14 -6.49 19.80
N GLU A 146 3.58 -5.81 18.74
CA GLU A 146 4.25 -4.51 18.85
C GLU A 146 3.28 -3.34 19.11
N THR A 147 2.05 -3.42 18.61
CA THR A 147 1.08 -2.30 18.64
C THR A 147 0.35 -2.12 19.99
N LYS A 148 0.81 -2.78 21.06
CA LYS A 148 0.28 -2.65 22.45
C LYS A 148 -1.25 -2.71 22.51
N GLN A 149 -1.83 -3.83 22.07
CA GLN A 149 -3.28 -4.01 21.98
C GLN A 149 -3.94 -3.04 21.02
N LEU A 150 -3.38 -2.93 19.81
CA LEU A 150 -4.00 -2.24 18.69
C LEU A 150 -4.09 -0.71 18.82
N ARG A 151 -3.38 -0.08 19.77
CA ARG A 151 -3.28 1.39 19.87
C ARG A 151 -2.26 1.95 18.86
N GLY A 152 -1.10 1.30 18.75
CA GLY A 152 -0.06 1.51 17.72
C GLY A 152 0.22 2.98 17.34
N SER A 153 0.58 3.20 16.07
CA SER A 153 0.84 4.51 15.44
C SER A 153 -0.38 5.12 14.76
N MET A 154 -1.58 4.59 15.01
CA MET A 154 -2.79 4.94 14.23
C MET A 154 -3.15 6.43 14.34
N LYS A 155 -2.91 7.04 15.50
CA LYS A 155 -3.20 8.46 15.71
C LYS A 155 -2.31 9.30 14.80
N GLU A 156 -1.00 9.06 14.88
CA GLU A 156 0.04 9.72 14.10
C GLU A 156 -0.19 9.52 12.60
N SER A 157 -0.45 8.27 12.19
CA SER A 157 -0.67 7.93 10.79
C SER A 157 -1.92 8.56 10.19
N LEU A 158 -2.99 8.74 10.97
CA LEU A 158 -4.18 9.46 10.51
C LEU A 158 -4.05 10.99 10.61
N ASP A 159 -3.13 11.51 11.45
CA ASP A 159 -2.82 12.94 11.53
C ASP A 159 -1.84 13.40 10.43
N ASP A 160 -1.02 12.48 9.91
CA ASP A 160 -0.19 12.73 8.73
C ASP A 160 -1.05 12.93 7.47
N VAL A 161 -1.01 14.13 6.91
CA VAL A 161 -1.76 14.52 5.70
C VAL A 161 -0.89 14.60 4.45
N THR A 162 0.37 14.14 4.52
CA THR A 162 1.29 14.17 3.37
C THR A 162 0.85 13.26 2.22
N THR A 163 0.13 12.19 2.53
CA THR A 163 -0.45 11.25 1.55
C THR A 163 -1.87 10.84 1.93
N GLY A 164 -2.64 10.36 0.94
CA GLY A 164 -3.98 9.80 1.13
C GLY A 164 -3.98 8.40 1.77
N GLN A 165 -2.82 7.75 1.88
CA GLN A 165 -2.65 6.43 2.48
C GLN A 165 -2.13 6.48 3.92
N ILE A 166 -2.30 5.38 4.66
CA ILE A 166 -1.58 5.09 5.89
C ILE A 166 -0.45 4.08 5.61
N PRO A 167 0.59 4.05 6.46
CA PRO A 167 1.67 3.04 6.42
C PRO A 167 1.14 1.60 6.32
N PHE A 168 1.85 0.70 5.64
CA PHE A 168 1.42 -0.69 5.44
C PHE A 168 1.06 -1.40 6.76
N GLN A 169 1.91 -1.26 7.79
CA GLN A 169 1.66 -1.85 9.11
C GLN A 169 0.34 -1.35 9.72
N ASP A 170 -0.01 -0.09 9.46
CA ASP A 170 -1.23 0.52 9.95
C ASP A 170 -2.45 0.10 9.13
N THR A 171 -2.29 -0.36 7.89
CA THR A 171 -3.39 -1.00 7.15
C THR A 171 -3.89 -2.28 7.83
N LYS A 172 -3.06 -2.95 8.64
CA LYS A 172 -3.47 -4.09 9.46
C LYS A 172 -4.12 -3.62 10.76
N LEU A 173 -3.54 -2.61 11.39
CA LEU A 173 -4.04 -2.04 12.63
C LEU A 173 -5.44 -1.42 12.48
N ILE A 174 -5.68 -0.67 11.40
CA ILE A 174 -6.94 0.05 11.18
C ILE A 174 -8.14 -0.91 11.03
N LYS A 175 -7.90 -2.16 10.62
CA LYS A 175 -8.94 -3.21 10.55
C LYS A 175 -9.57 -3.47 11.91
N SER A 176 -8.79 -3.42 12.98
CA SER A 176 -9.33 -3.59 14.33
C SER A 176 -10.25 -2.46 14.77
N HIS A 177 -10.19 -1.30 14.11
CA HIS A 177 -11.09 -0.17 14.29
C HIS A 177 -12.27 -0.18 13.30
N GLY A 178 -12.46 -1.30 12.59
CA GLY A 178 -13.56 -1.50 11.65
C GLY A 178 -13.37 -0.83 10.30
N SER A 179 -12.14 -0.41 9.96
CA SER A 179 -11.87 0.29 8.70
C SER A 179 -10.84 -0.42 7.82
N TYR A 180 -10.95 -0.21 6.51
CA TYR A 180 -10.01 -0.70 5.50
C TYR A 180 -9.62 0.44 4.60
N GLN A 181 -8.31 0.63 4.39
CA GLN A 181 -7.82 1.40 3.26
C GLN A 181 -8.15 0.66 1.96
N GLN A 182 -8.58 1.42 0.97
CA GLN A 182 -8.87 1.00 -0.40
C GLN A 182 -8.29 2.03 -1.36
N ASP A 183 -8.17 1.67 -2.62
CA ASP A 183 -7.93 2.62 -3.70
C ASP A 183 -8.87 2.33 -4.85
N ASP A 184 -9.23 3.39 -5.58
CA ASP A 184 -10.04 3.26 -6.78
C ASP A 184 -9.21 2.60 -7.90
N ARG A 185 -9.54 1.34 -8.20
CA ARG A 185 -8.83 0.54 -9.19
C ARG A 185 -9.09 1.02 -10.61
N ASP A 186 -10.24 1.65 -10.86
CA ASP A 186 -10.60 2.13 -12.19
C ASP A 186 -9.77 3.36 -12.55
N LEU A 187 -9.38 4.16 -11.55
CA LEU A 187 -8.52 5.35 -11.72
C LEU A 187 -7.03 5.06 -11.61
N ARG A 188 -6.64 3.84 -11.20
CA ARG A 188 -5.24 3.53 -10.84
C ARG A 188 -4.28 3.75 -12.01
N GLU A 189 -4.59 3.21 -13.18
CA GLU A 189 -3.71 3.33 -14.36
C GLU A 189 -3.54 4.78 -14.82
N GLU A 190 -4.62 5.56 -14.81
CA GLU A 190 -4.60 6.96 -15.21
C GLU A 190 -3.75 7.80 -14.24
N ARG A 191 -3.94 7.59 -12.94
CA ARG A 191 -3.22 8.32 -11.88
C ARG A 191 -1.73 7.98 -11.87
N GLN A 192 -1.38 6.71 -12.13
CA GLN A 192 0.00 6.29 -12.32
C GLN A 192 0.66 7.00 -13.52
N LYS A 193 -0.04 7.14 -14.65
CA LYS A 193 0.46 7.89 -15.82
C LYS A 193 0.68 9.37 -15.50
N MET A 194 -0.14 9.94 -14.63
CA MET A 194 -0.01 11.33 -14.16
C MET A 194 1.08 11.50 -13.08
N GLY A 195 1.68 10.42 -12.58
CA GLY A 195 2.67 10.48 -11.50
C GLY A 195 2.08 10.93 -10.16
N VAL A 196 0.77 10.80 -9.97
CA VAL A 196 0.09 11.12 -8.71
C VAL A 196 -0.25 9.85 -7.94
N GLU A 197 -0.40 9.97 -6.61
CA GLU A 197 -0.78 8.84 -5.76
C GLU A 197 -2.10 8.19 -6.22
N ASN A 198 -2.31 6.91 -5.93
CA ASN A 198 -3.59 6.25 -6.18
C ASN A 198 -4.74 7.01 -5.47
N ALA A 199 -5.96 6.87 -5.98
CA ALA A 199 -7.13 7.49 -5.35
C ALA A 199 -7.53 6.70 -4.09
N PHE A 200 -6.80 6.92 -3.01
CA PHE A 200 -7.02 6.25 -1.73
C PHE A 200 -8.30 6.72 -1.05
N SER A 201 -9.01 5.78 -0.45
CA SER A 201 -10.16 6.02 0.41
C SER A 201 -10.28 4.92 1.46
N PHE A 202 -11.21 5.09 2.38
CA PHE A 202 -11.45 4.15 3.46
C PHE A 202 -12.89 3.64 3.41
N MET A 203 -13.04 2.34 3.65
CA MET A 203 -14.31 1.73 3.99
C MET A 203 -14.40 1.59 5.50
N ILE A 204 -15.51 2.02 6.09
CA ILE A 204 -15.78 1.86 7.52
C ILE A 204 -17.01 0.97 7.68
N ARG A 205 -16.89 -0.06 8.51
CA ARG A 205 -17.94 -1.03 8.81
C ARG A 205 -18.41 -0.84 10.24
N VAL A 206 -19.72 -0.78 10.42
CA VAL A 206 -20.36 -0.80 11.75
C VAL A 206 -20.56 -2.24 12.24
N ARG A 207 -20.70 -2.41 13.55
CA ARG A 207 -21.27 -3.60 14.18
C ARG A 207 -22.74 -3.32 14.45
N LEU A 208 -23.57 -4.26 14.03
CA LEU A 208 -25.01 -4.12 14.07
C LEU A 208 -25.61 -5.49 14.43
N PRO A 209 -25.64 -5.86 15.72
CA PRO A 209 -26.13 -7.17 16.16
C PRO A 209 -27.51 -7.47 15.60
N GLY A 210 -27.65 -8.61 14.92
CA GLY A 210 -28.90 -9.00 14.28
C GLY A 210 -29.35 -8.13 13.10
N GLY A 211 -28.53 -7.15 12.70
CA GLY A 211 -28.93 -6.11 11.74
C GLY A 211 -30.00 -5.16 12.24
N PHE A 212 -30.23 -5.12 13.55
CA PHE A 212 -31.25 -4.26 14.15
C PHE A 212 -30.77 -2.81 14.22
N CYS A 213 -31.59 -1.87 13.75
CA CYS A 213 -31.35 -0.43 13.86
C CYS A 213 -32.66 0.31 14.13
N THR A 214 -32.57 1.50 14.74
CA THR A 214 -33.70 2.42 14.83
C THR A 214 -33.80 3.32 13.59
N ALA A 215 -34.93 4.00 13.41
CA ALA A 215 -35.11 4.95 12.31
C ALA A 215 -34.11 6.11 12.40
N GLU A 216 -33.80 6.57 13.61
CA GLU A 216 -32.81 7.62 13.87
C GLU A 216 -31.40 7.18 13.48
N GLN A 217 -31.03 5.92 13.76
CA GLN A 217 -29.75 5.35 13.35
C GLN A 217 -29.64 5.23 11.83
N TRP A 218 -30.73 4.84 11.16
CA TRP A 218 -30.79 4.82 9.69
C TRP A 218 -30.55 6.21 9.10
N ILE A 219 -31.28 7.22 9.58
CA ILE A 219 -31.12 8.61 9.12
C ILE A 219 -29.70 9.12 9.39
N ALA A 220 -29.16 8.84 10.58
CA ALA A 220 -27.80 9.23 10.92
C ALA A 220 -26.75 8.60 9.99
N MET A 221 -26.94 7.35 9.56
CA MET A 221 -26.04 6.74 8.58
C MET A 221 -26.18 7.34 7.18
N ASP A 222 -27.40 7.66 6.76
CA ASP A 222 -27.62 8.37 5.49
C ASP A 222 -26.88 9.72 5.48
N ASP A 223 -27.03 10.51 6.54
CA ASP A 223 -26.32 11.77 6.72
C ASP A 223 -24.79 11.57 6.71
N ILE A 224 -24.29 10.52 7.36
CA ILE A 224 -22.85 10.20 7.37
C ILE A 224 -22.36 9.88 5.95
N CYS A 225 -23.12 9.07 5.21
CA CYS A 225 -22.80 8.71 3.83
C CYS A 225 -22.73 9.93 2.92
N GLN A 226 -23.67 10.87 3.06
CA GLN A 226 -23.68 12.10 2.25
C GLN A 226 -22.56 13.08 2.63
N ASN A 227 -22.28 13.25 3.92
CA ASN A 227 -21.37 14.30 4.39
C ASN A 227 -19.89 13.89 4.40
N PHE A 228 -19.58 12.60 4.57
CA PHE A 228 -18.20 12.15 4.78
C PHE A 228 -17.70 11.12 3.77
N ALA A 229 -18.60 10.56 2.95
CA ALA A 229 -18.35 9.40 2.12
C ALA A 229 -18.84 9.63 0.68
N ASN A 230 -19.07 8.55 -0.07
CA ASN A 230 -19.50 8.62 -1.47
C ASN A 230 -21.02 8.66 -1.67
N GLY A 231 -21.81 8.96 -0.64
CA GLY A 231 -23.29 9.02 -0.74
C GLY A 231 -23.97 7.66 -0.82
N THR A 232 -23.27 6.54 -0.57
CA THR A 232 -23.86 5.20 -0.60
C THR A 232 -23.70 4.46 0.72
N LEU A 233 -24.75 3.71 1.10
CA LEU A 233 -24.74 2.79 2.24
C LEU A 233 -24.86 1.35 1.75
N LYS A 234 -23.89 0.50 2.08
CA LYS A 234 -23.85 -0.89 1.60
C LYS A 234 -24.26 -1.86 2.71
N ILE A 235 -25.38 -2.56 2.52
CA ILE A 235 -25.77 -3.70 3.36
C ILE A 235 -24.93 -4.92 3.01
N THR A 236 -24.51 -5.68 4.02
CA THR A 236 -23.62 -6.84 3.87
C THR A 236 -24.35 -8.15 4.13
N THR A 237 -23.76 -9.27 3.69
CA THR A 237 -24.23 -10.64 3.97
C THR A 237 -24.18 -11.01 5.45
N ARG A 238 -23.61 -10.16 6.31
CA ARG A 238 -23.57 -10.33 7.76
C ARG A 238 -24.42 -9.30 8.50
N GLN A 239 -25.53 -8.85 7.89
CA GLN A 239 -26.52 -7.97 8.54
C GLN A 239 -25.88 -6.73 9.17
N THR A 240 -24.93 -6.12 8.48
CA THR A 240 -24.33 -4.86 8.90
C THR A 240 -24.10 -3.94 7.70
N TRP A 241 -23.72 -2.70 7.96
CA TRP A 241 -23.52 -1.67 6.96
C TRP A 241 -22.04 -1.33 6.77
N GLN A 242 -21.72 -0.90 5.55
CA GLN A 242 -20.43 -0.36 5.16
C GLN A 242 -20.62 1.00 4.49
N VAL A 243 -19.75 1.93 4.84
CA VAL A 243 -19.64 3.25 4.23
C VAL A 243 -18.33 3.30 3.46
N HIS A 244 -18.36 3.71 2.20
CA HIS A 244 -17.21 3.70 1.30
C HIS A 244 -16.84 5.10 0.82
N GLY A 245 -15.59 5.28 0.38
CA GLY A 245 -15.13 6.56 -0.16
C GLY A 245 -14.79 7.61 0.91
N VAL A 246 -14.59 7.19 2.16
CA VAL A 246 -14.19 8.10 3.23
C VAL A 246 -12.74 8.52 3.02
N LEU A 247 -12.46 9.80 2.83
CA LEU A 247 -11.08 10.29 2.68
C LEU A 247 -10.33 10.22 4.01
N LYS A 248 -8.99 10.03 3.97
CA LYS A 248 -8.13 9.91 5.17
C LYS A 248 -8.44 10.97 6.23
N ARG A 249 -8.47 12.24 5.83
CA ARG A 249 -8.80 13.40 6.67
C ARG A 249 -10.16 13.33 7.37
N ASN A 250 -11.10 12.57 6.81
CA ASN A 250 -12.46 12.44 7.31
C ASN A 250 -12.66 11.18 8.18
N VAL A 251 -11.71 10.23 8.21
CA VAL A 251 -11.88 8.95 8.93
C VAL A 251 -12.24 9.17 10.41
N LYS A 252 -11.50 10.03 11.12
CA LYS A 252 -11.76 10.34 12.54
C LYS A 252 -13.14 10.97 12.75
N ALA A 253 -13.52 11.92 11.89
CA ALA A 253 -14.82 12.59 11.97
C ALA A 253 -15.97 11.62 11.69
N THR A 254 -15.81 10.75 10.71
CA THR A 254 -16.79 9.74 10.32
C THR A 254 -17.03 8.73 11.43
N MET A 255 -15.96 8.15 12.01
CA MET A 255 -16.07 7.21 13.13
C MET A 255 -16.71 7.87 14.37
N ARG A 256 -16.38 9.13 14.67
CA ARG A 256 -17.03 9.87 15.76
C ARG A 256 -18.51 10.09 15.51
N ALA A 257 -18.93 10.36 14.28
CA ALA A 257 -20.33 10.50 13.92
C ALA A 257 -21.09 9.17 14.07
N MET A 258 -20.50 8.06 13.62
CA MET A 258 -21.08 6.71 13.80
C MET A 258 -21.24 6.37 15.29
N ASN A 259 -20.20 6.59 16.10
CA ASN A 259 -20.25 6.34 17.54
C ASN A 259 -21.31 7.20 18.24
N LYS A 260 -21.49 8.47 17.82
CA LYS A 260 -22.54 9.36 18.34
C LYS A 260 -23.95 8.88 18.00
N ALA A 261 -24.12 8.17 16.88
CA ALA A 261 -25.37 7.52 16.49
C ALA A 261 -25.57 6.14 17.19
N CYS A 262 -24.80 5.86 18.25
CA CYS A 262 -24.83 4.58 18.98
C CYS A 262 -24.57 3.36 18.07
N MET A 263 -23.75 3.53 17.02
CA MET A 263 -23.26 2.46 16.18
C MET A 263 -21.75 2.33 16.35
N ASP A 264 -21.31 1.14 16.75
CA ASP A 264 -19.92 0.86 17.06
C ASP A 264 -19.16 0.40 15.80
N THR A 265 -17.91 0.83 15.63
CA THR A 265 -17.01 0.32 14.58
C THR A 265 -15.89 -0.57 15.15
N LEU A 266 -15.74 -0.63 16.48
CA LEU A 266 -14.70 -1.37 17.16
C LEU A 266 -14.79 -2.86 16.84
N ALA A 267 -13.68 -3.47 16.43
CA ALA A 267 -13.62 -4.89 16.13
C ALA A 267 -14.69 -5.37 15.11
N ALA A 268 -15.17 -4.50 14.23
CA ALA A 268 -16.01 -4.93 13.11
C ALA A 268 -15.21 -5.75 12.08
N CYS A 269 -13.89 -5.56 12.07
CA CYS A 269 -12.94 -6.16 11.13
C CYS A 269 -11.66 -6.58 11.87
N GLY A 270 -10.74 -7.24 11.16
CA GLY A 270 -9.55 -7.86 11.77
C GLY A 270 -9.83 -9.24 12.38
N ASP A 271 -8.92 -9.67 13.26
CA ASP A 271 -8.90 -11.01 13.87
C ASP A 271 -9.67 -11.02 15.19
N VAL A 272 -10.98 -10.84 15.04
CA VAL A 272 -11.96 -10.68 16.10
C VAL A 272 -13.26 -11.38 15.70
N CYS A 273 -14.12 -11.65 16.69
CA CYS A 273 -15.48 -12.12 16.39
C CYS A 273 -16.23 -11.07 15.58
N ARG A 274 -16.80 -11.50 14.45
CA ARG A 274 -17.53 -10.64 13.51
C ARG A 274 -18.96 -10.40 14.00
N ASN A 275 -19.73 -9.63 13.23
CA ASN A 275 -21.13 -9.35 13.53
C ASN A 275 -21.93 -10.62 13.83
N VAL A 276 -22.69 -10.60 14.93
CA VAL A 276 -23.56 -11.69 15.37
C VAL A 276 -24.89 -11.57 14.63
N LEU A 277 -25.32 -12.68 14.05
CA LEU A 277 -26.49 -12.73 13.17
C LEU A 277 -27.68 -13.30 13.93
N CYS A 278 -28.88 -12.85 13.57
CA CYS A 278 -30.12 -13.50 13.93
C CYS A 278 -31.09 -13.49 12.74
N THR A 279 -32.29 -14.03 12.92
CA THR A 279 -33.31 -13.91 11.88
C THR A 279 -33.61 -12.43 11.60
N SER A 280 -33.63 -12.03 10.32
CA SER A 280 -34.11 -10.70 9.88
C SER A 280 -35.61 -10.69 9.60
N ARG A 281 -36.27 -11.84 9.74
CA ARG A 281 -37.70 -12.01 9.50
C ARG A 281 -38.44 -11.94 10.83
N PRO A 282 -39.23 -10.88 11.09
CA PRO A 282 -39.99 -10.78 12.33
C PRO A 282 -41.20 -11.73 12.36
N ASP A 283 -41.58 -12.33 11.23
CA ASP A 283 -42.75 -13.19 11.10
C ASP A 283 -42.49 -14.68 11.36
N VAL A 284 -41.23 -15.09 11.51
CA VAL A 284 -40.88 -16.51 11.73
C VAL A 284 -41.07 -16.97 13.18
N CYS A 285 -41.30 -16.04 14.11
CA CYS A 285 -41.54 -16.32 15.52
C CYS A 285 -42.44 -15.24 16.15
N SER A 286 -42.86 -15.45 17.41
CA SER A 286 -43.58 -14.43 18.16
C SER A 286 -42.68 -13.22 18.46
N LYS A 287 -43.28 -12.06 18.74
CA LYS A 287 -42.53 -10.84 19.08
C LYS A 287 -41.66 -11.03 20.32
N GLU A 288 -42.15 -11.78 21.29
CA GLU A 288 -41.47 -12.09 22.54
C GLU A 288 -40.24 -12.95 22.28
N LEU A 289 -40.38 -14.00 21.46
CA LEU A 289 -39.26 -14.86 21.09
C LEU A 289 -38.23 -14.13 20.21
N HIS A 290 -38.68 -13.26 19.29
CA HIS A 290 -37.76 -12.43 18.52
C HIS A 290 -36.95 -11.47 19.42
N ALA A 291 -37.60 -10.88 20.43
CA ALA A 291 -36.94 -10.01 21.39
C ALA A 291 -35.91 -10.77 22.25
N GLU A 292 -36.22 -12.00 22.66
CA GLU A 292 -35.29 -12.88 23.37
C GLU A 292 -34.09 -13.28 22.50
N ILE A 293 -34.31 -13.64 21.23
CA ILE A 293 -33.22 -13.93 20.28
C ILE A 293 -32.33 -12.69 20.11
N LEU A 294 -32.92 -11.51 19.96
CA LEU A 294 -32.17 -10.27 19.83
C LEU A 294 -31.37 -9.99 21.11
N HIS A 295 -31.95 -10.20 22.29
CA HIS A 295 -31.25 -10.07 23.57
C HIS A 295 -30.00 -10.95 23.63
N TYR A 296 -30.11 -12.25 23.34
CA TYR A 296 -28.94 -13.14 23.28
C TYR A 296 -27.94 -12.74 22.20
N THR A 297 -28.41 -12.21 21.07
CA THR A 297 -27.55 -11.70 20.00
C THR A 297 -26.67 -10.55 20.51
N TYR A 298 -27.22 -9.65 21.32
CA TYR A 298 -26.47 -8.59 22.00
C TYR A 298 -25.55 -9.14 23.11
N GLU A 299 -25.99 -10.09 23.93
CA GLU A 299 -25.12 -10.68 24.96
C GLU A 299 -23.88 -11.36 24.35
N ILE A 300 -24.05 -12.13 23.27
CA ILE A 300 -22.93 -12.76 22.55
C ILE A 300 -22.03 -11.69 21.93
N HIS A 301 -22.63 -10.66 21.32
CA HIS A 301 -21.89 -9.55 20.75
C HIS A 301 -20.99 -8.87 21.78
N ASP A 302 -21.54 -8.55 22.94
CA ASP A 302 -20.86 -7.82 24.01
C ASP A 302 -19.80 -8.70 24.69
N HIS A 303 -20.08 -9.99 24.86
CA HIS A 303 -19.11 -10.96 25.38
C HIS A 303 -17.84 -11.01 24.52
N CYS A 304 -18.01 -10.88 23.21
CA CYS A 304 -16.95 -10.91 22.21
C CYS A 304 -16.24 -9.56 22.01
N LEU A 305 -16.60 -8.49 22.72
CA LEU A 305 -15.90 -7.21 22.63
C LEU A 305 -14.49 -7.30 23.24
N PRO A 306 -13.49 -6.65 22.63
CA PRO A 306 -12.16 -6.55 23.23
C PRO A 306 -12.20 -5.84 24.59
N ARG A 307 -11.73 -6.49 25.66
CA ARG A 307 -11.89 -6.00 27.05
C ARG A 307 -10.84 -5.00 27.55
N HIS A 308 -9.82 -4.66 26.76
CA HIS A 308 -8.63 -3.93 27.24
C HIS A 308 -8.54 -2.45 26.82
N TRP A 309 -9.64 -1.84 26.39
CA TRP A 309 -9.68 -0.44 25.95
C TRP A 309 -10.06 0.57 27.06
N SER A 310 -10.52 0.10 28.22
CA SER A 310 -11.02 0.94 29.32
C SER A 310 -10.13 0.90 30.56
N ASN A 311 -8.88 1.37 30.43
CA ASN A 311 -8.03 1.87 31.50
C ASN A 311 -7.07 2.92 30.92
#